data_AF-A0A2V8ENT1-F1
#
_entry.id   AF-A0A2V8ENT1-F1
#
_cell.length_a   1.000
_cell.length_b   1.000
_cell.length_c   1.000
_cell.angle_alpha   90.00
_cell.angle_beta   90.00
_cell.angle_gamma   90.00
#
_symmetry.space_group_name_H-M   'P 1'
#
loop_
_entity.id
_entity.type
_entity.pdbx_description
1 polymer ?
#
loop_
_entity_poly.entity_id
_entity_poly.type
_entity_poly.pdbx_seq_one_letter_code
_entity_poly.pdbx_strand_id
1 'polypeptide(L)'
;MKSVGDLLREADPLRAEVTSKEAERDRLRRTIVASADAAMRVQQPRRRALWIAAAAAIAIGIAAAAPQFWHGGATLHAAVRFEVRLAETQAAPDLLEAGVEASGNVVYLHREVVVTNDDIARAHVVDGDRPSSFAIAIEFTPEGAEKMRHATAAHIGRPAAILIDGNVVMAPVVRAPIGASAMITGNYTQAEAERIVNGVIKN
;
A
#
# COMPACT_ATOMS: atom_id res chain seq x y z
N MET A 1 37.51 -22.00 52.92
CA MET A 1 38.18 -21.25 51.83
C MET A 1 37.37 -21.49 50.56
N LYS A 2 36.84 -20.45 49.91
CA LYS A 2 36.08 -20.61 48.65
C LYS A 2 37.06 -21.06 47.54
N SER A 3 36.65 -22.00 46.69
CA SER A 3 37.47 -22.48 45.57
C SER A 3 37.56 -21.39 44.48
N VAL A 4 38.68 -21.35 43.73
CA VAL A 4 38.85 -20.43 42.60
C VAL A 4 37.72 -20.60 41.56
N GLY A 5 37.19 -21.82 41.41
CA GLY A 5 36.04 -22.09 40.55
C GLY A 5 34.72 -21.50 41.08
N ASP A 6 34.57 -21.35 42.40
CA ASP A 6 33.38 -20.72 43.00
C ASP A 6 33.42 -19.20 42.80
N LEU A 7 34.61 -18.59 42.87
CA LEU A 7 34.79 -17.15 42.66
C LEU A 7 34.55 -16.75 41.18
N LEU A 8 34.98 -17.58 40.23
CA LEU A 8 34.72 -17.34 38.79
C LEU A 8 33.24 -17.50 38.43
N ARG A 9 32.52 -18.39 39.11
CA ARG A 9 31.08 -18.62 38.90
C ARG A 9 30.21 -17.50 39.51
N GLU A 10 30.73 -16.79 40.51
CA GLU A 10 30.06 -15.67 41.18
C GLU A 10 30.26 -14.34 40.41
N ALA A 11 31.31 -14.22 39.60
CA ALA A 11 31.66 -13.03 38.83
C ALA A 11 31.13 -13.00 37.38
N ASP A 12 30.31 -13.97 36.97
CA ASP A 12 29.74 -14.02 35.60
C ASP A 12 28.58 -13.00 35.45
N PRO A 13 28.78 -11.89 34.70
CA PRO A 13 27.78 -10.83 34.58
C PRO A 13 26.55 -11.27 33.77
N LEU A 14 26.64 -12.35 32.98
CA LEU A 14 25.53 -12.81 32.14
C LEU A 14 24.43 -13.51 32.93
N ARG A 15 24.72 -14.03 34.12
CA ARG A 15 23.74 -14.75 34.95
C ARG A 15 22.66 -13.82 35.53
N ALA A 16 23.02 -12.57 35.84
CA ALA A 16 22.07 -11.57 36.31
C ALA A 16 21.10 -11.15 35.19
N GLU A 17 21.56 -11.14 33.94
CA GLU A 17 20.74 -10.75 32.79
C GLU A 17 19.74 -11.85 32.36
N VAL A 18 20.14 -13.13 32.45
CA VAL A 18 19.27 -14.27 32.11
C VAL A 18 18.08 -14.38 33.08
N THR A 19 18.32 -14.24 34.38
CA THR A 19 17.26 -14.35 35.39
C THR A 19 16.24 -13.21 35.31
N SER A 20 16.69 -11.99 34.95
CA SER A 20 15.83 -10.84 34.72
C SER A 20 14.89 -11.04 33.52
N LYS A 21 15.41 -11.55 32.39
CA LYS A 21 14.62 -11.83 31.17
C LYS A 21 13.58 -12.94 31.38
N GLU A 22 13.86 -13.96 32.18
CA GLU A 22 12.89 -15.00 32.51
C GLU A 22 11.75 -14.49 33.40
N ALA A 23 12.08 -13.69 34.43
CA ALA A 23 11.07 -13.07 35.28
C ALA A 23 10.14 -12.12 34.51
N GLU A 24 10.67 -11.38 33.53
CA GLU A 24 9.90 -10.48 32.68
C GLU A 24 8.97 -11.24 31.72
N ARG A 25 9.46 -12.33 31.11
CA ARG A 25 8.63 -13.22 30.26
C ARG A 25 7.48 -13.85 31.03
N ASP A 26 7.69 -14.23 32.28
CA ASP A 26 6.65 -14.82 33.13
C ASP A 26 5.63 -13.80 33.62
N ARG A 27 6.03 -12.52 33.74
CA ARG A 27 5.09 -11.42 33.96
C ARG A 27 4.23 -11.20 32.73
N LEU A 28 4.84 -11.16 31.53
CA LEU A 28 4.13 -10.96 30.27
C LEU A 28 3.11 -12.08 29.99
N ARG A 29 3.50 -13.35 30.21
CA ARG A 29 2.60 -14.50 30.09
C ARG A 29 1.39 -14.38 31.04
N ARG A 30 1.63 -14.00 32.29
CA ARG A 30 0.54 -13.82 33.27
C ARG A 30 -0.40 -12.67 32.89
N THR A 31 0.12 -11.57 32.36
CA THR A 31 -0.71 -10.45 31.90
C THR A 31 -1.59 -10.85 30.71
N ILE A 32 -1.05 -11.59 29.73
CA ILE A 32 -1.80 -12.05 28.55
C ILE A 32 -2.92 -13.03 28.95
N VAL A 33 -2.64 -13.98 29.84
CA VAL A 33 -3.64 -14.96 30.31
C VAL A 33 -4.73 -14.27 31.15
N ALA A 34 -4.37 -13.31 32.01
CA ALA A 34 -5.35 -12.56 32.80
C ALA A 34 -6.28 -11.68 31.93
N SER A 35 -5.79 -11.15 30.81
CA SER A 35 -6.63 -10.41 29.85
C SER A 35 -7.54 -11.31 28.99
N ALA A 36 -7.19 -12.58 28.81
CA ALA A 36 -8.01 -13.52 28.04
C ALA A 36 -9.27 -13.98 28.81
N ASP A 37 -9.19 -14.10 30.14
CA ASP A 37 -10.32 -14.49 31.00
C ASP A 37 -11.35 -13.35 31.20
N ALA A 38 -10.91 -12.10 31.10
CA ALA A 38 -11.78 -10.93 31.25
C ALA A 38 -12.66 -10.65 30.01
N ALA A 39 -12.22 -11.07 28.82
CA ALA A 39 -12.96 -10.86 27.57
C ALA A 39 -14.11 -11.87 27.35
N MET A 40 -14.14 -13.00 28.07
CA MET A 40 -15.18 -14.02 27.95
C MET A 40 -16.35 -13.88 28.94
N ARG A 41 -16.38 -12.79 29.71
CA ARG A 41 -17.44 -12.54 30.71
C ARG A 41 -18.33 -11.34 30.33
N VAL A 42 -18.64 -11.18 29.04
CA VAL A 42 -19.74 -10.28 28.63
C VAL A 42 -21.06 -11.00 28.83
N GLN A 43 -21.83 -10.38 29.71
CA GLN A 43 -22.99 -10.88 30.42
C GLN A 43 -24.23 -10.90 29.51
N GLN A 44 -24.85 -12.07 29.42
CA GLN A 44 -26.22 -12.27 28.94
C GLN A 44 -27.20 -11.32 29.66
N PRO A 45 -28.06 -10.56 28.95
CA PRO A 45 -29.22 -9.94 29.57
C PRO A 45 -30.29 -11.00 29.83
N ARG A 46 -30.52 -11.31 31.10
CA ARG A 46 -31.55 -12.23 31.58
C ARG A 46 -32.89 -11.51 31.82
N ARG A 47 -33.94 -12.08 31.21
CA ARG A 47 -35.39 -12.05 31.55
C ARG A 47 -36.16 -10.82 31.02
N ARG A 48 -37.28 -10.93 30.28
CA ARG A 48 -38.47 -11.84 30.32
C ARG A 48 -38.97 -11.96 28.86
N ALA A 49 -39.57 -13.02 28.32
CA ALA A 49 -40.63 -13.88 28.83
C ALA A 49 -40.73 -15.18 27.98
N LEU A 50 -41.45 -16.13 28.56
CA LEU A 50 -41.85 -17.46 28.09
C LEU A 50 -42.40 -17.50 26.65
N TRP A 51 -42.04 -18.55 25.90
CA TRP A 51 -42.98 -19.56 25.42
C TRP A 51 -42.27 -20.91 25.27
N ILE A 52 -42.91 -21.94 25.82
CA ILE A 52 -42.54 -23.36 25.77
C ILE A 52 -43.17 -23.95 24.51
N ALA A 53 -42.44 -24.77 23.75
CA ALA A 53 -42.89 -26.06 23.21
C ALA A 53 -41.76 -26.67 22.35
N ALA A 54 -41.15 -27.75 22.84
CA ALA A 54 -41.33 -29.11 22.30
C ALA A 54 -40.45 -29.36 21.06
N ALA A 55 -39.24 -29.90 21.25
CA ALA A 55 -38.98 -31.34 21.22
C ALA A 55 -39.25 -31.97 19.84
N ALA A 56 -38.18 -32.25 19.09
CA ALA A 56 -37.90 -33.58 18.56
C ALA A 56 -36.56 -33.56 17.78
N ALA A 57 -35.73 -34.54 18.09
CA ALA A 57 -34.46 -34.85 17.45
C ALA A 57 -34.65 -35.43 16.03
N ILE A 58 -33.51 -35.82 15.42
CA ILE A 58 -33.28 -36.61 14.17
C ILE A 58 -32.76 -35.68 13.04
N ALA A 59 -31.56 -35.82 12.46
CA ALA A 59 -30.63 -36.93 12.36
C ALA A 59 -29.16 -36.46 12.26
N ILE A 60 -28.25 -37.31 12.71
CA ILE A 60 -26.82 -37.30 12.40
C ILE A 60 -26.63 -37.70 10.93
N GLY A 61 -25.74 -37.02 10.21
CA GLY A 61 -24.99 -37.62 9.09
C GLY A 61 -24.91 -36.79 7.82
N ILE A 62 -23.88 -35.95 7.69
CA ILE A 62 -22.69 -36.18 6.84
C ILE A 62 -21.62 -35.21 7.33
N ALA A 63 -20.55 -35.76 7.90
CA ALA A 63 -19.27 -35.09 7.94
C ALA A 63 -18.67 -35.17 6.52
N ALA A 64 -18.58 -34.04 5.83
CA ALA A 64 -17.72 -33.88 4.66
C ALA A 64 -17.04 -32.52 4.77
N ALA A 65 -15.78 -32.58 5.20
CA ALA A 65 -14.66 -31.69 4.88
C ALA A 65 -14.93 -30.20 4.59
N ALA A 66 -14.32 -29.37 5.45
CA ALA A 66 -13.91 -27.98 5.27
C ALA A 66 -15.02 -26.93 5.13
N PRO A 67 -15.03 -25.88 5.98
CA PRO A 67 -15.55 -24.60 5.53
C PRO A 67 -14.61 -24.11 4.41
N GLN A 68 -14.89 -24.48 3.17
CA GLN A 68 -14.37 -23.80 1.98
C GLN A 68 -15.05 -22.43 1.84
N PHE A 69 -14.97 -21.61 2.89
CA PHE A 69 -15.42 -20.23 2.86
C PHE A 69 -14.25 -19.40 2.31
N TRP A 70 -14.47 -18.87 1.11
CA TRP A 70 -13.65 -17.89 0.39
C TRP A 70 -12.21 -18.26 0.05
N HIS A 71 -12.02 -18.87 -1.13
CA HIS A 71 -10.86 -18.55 -1.99
C HIS A 71 -11.34 -18.12 -3.39
N GLY A 72 -12.48 -17.45 -3.46
CA GLY A 72 -12.87 -16.64 -4.60
C GLY A 72 -12.54 -15.19 -4.29
N GLY A 73 -11.26 -14.87 -4.14
CA GLY A 73 -10.84 -13.48 -4.25
C GLY A 73 -11.16 -13.06 -5.68
N ALA A 74 -12.31 -12.44 -5.88
CA ALA A 74 -12.45 -11.55 -7.01
C ALA A 74 -11.19 -10.67 -6.95
N THR A 75 -10.34 -10.76 -7.97
CA THR A 75 -9.30 -9.76 -8.18
C THR A 75 -10.05 -8.48 -8.49
N LEU A 76 -10.60 -7.81 -7.46
CA LEU A 76 -10.87 -6.40 -7.54
C LEU A 76 -9.51 -5.79 -7.80
N HIS A 77 -9.19 -5.61 -9.08
CA HIS A 77 -8.13 -4.73 -9.51
C HIS A 77 -8.51 -3.39 -8.89
N ALA A 78 -7.83 -3.04 -7.79
CA ALA A 78 -8.06 -1.75 -7.14
C ALA A 78 -7.86 -0.69 -8.23
N ALA A 79 -8.89 0.11 -8.48
CA ALA A 79 -8.83 1.14 -9.50
C ALA A 79 -7.67 2.08 -9.16
N VAL A 80 -6.69 2.17 -10.06
CA VAL A 80 -5.51 3.01 -9.86
C VAL A 80 -5.85 4.40 -10.38
N ARG A 81 -5.74 5.43 -9.54
CA ARG A 81 -5.99 6.81 -9.98
C ARG A 81 -4.75 7.36 -10.66
N PHE A 82 -4.83 7.56 -11.97
CA PHE A 82 -3.79 8.21 -12.76
C PHE A 82 -4.14 9.68 -12.98
N GLU A 83 -3.19 10.57 -12.71
CA GLU A 83 -3.30 11.99 -13.01
C GLU A 83 -1.97 12.53 -13.55
N VAL A 84 -2.04 13.49 -14.47
CA VAL A 84 -0.89 14.35 -14.80
C VAL A 84 -1.22 15.77 -14.41
N ARG A 85 -0.28 16.44 -13.74
CA ARG A 85 -0.37 17.84 -13.33
C ARG A 85 0.89 18.58 -13.75
N LEU A 86 0.76 19.84 -14.13
CA LEU A 86 1.93 20.70 -14.30
C LEU A 86 2.55 20.97 -12.91
N ALA A 87 3.86 21.21 -12.86
CA ALA A 87 4.57 21.45 -11.62
C ALA A 87 5.64 22.53 -11.76
N GLU A 88 6.04 23.11 -10.64
CA GLU A 88 7.11 24.10 -10.55
C GLU A 88 8.22 23.61 -9.61
N THR A 89 9.41 24.17 -9.78
CA THR A 89 10.56 23.91 -8.87
C THR A 89 10.60 24.86 -7.69
N GLN A 90 9.79 25.93 -7.70
CA GLN A 90 9.72 26.94 -6.65
C GLN A 90 8.30 27.02 -6.08
N ALA A 91 8.21 27.28 -4.77
CA ALA A 91 6.94 27.45 -4.09
C ALA A 91 6.22 28.72 -4.57
N ALA A 92 4.90 28.65 -4.67
CA ALA A 92 4.02 29.80 -4.85
C ALA A 92 2.72 29.59 -4.07
N PRO A 93 1.98 30.67 -3.71
CA PRO A 93 0.82 30.58 -2.83
C PRO A 93 -0.28 29.60 -3.28
N ASP A 94 -0.43 29.39 -4.58
CA ASP A 94 -1.50 28.56 -5.15
C ASP A 94 -1.07 27.13 -5.53
N LEU A 95 0.20 26.77 -5.24
CA LEU A 95 0.75 25.47 -5.59
C LEU A 95 0.76 24.50 -4.40
N LEU A 96 0.59 23.22 -4.70
CA LEU A 96 0.59 22.15 -3.71
C LEU A 96 1.99 21.53 -3.63
N GLU A 97 2.61 21.56 -2.47
CA GLU A 97 3.89 20.88 -2.26
C GLU A 97 3.72 19.35 -2.32
N ALA A 98 4.60 18.67 -3.06
CA ALA A 98 4.62 17.22 -3.16
C ALA A 98 6.05 16.68 -3.32
N GLY A 99 6.35 15.59 -2.60
CA GLY A 99 7.60 14.83 -2.78
C GLY A 99 7.49 13.88 -3.98
N VAL A 100 8.56 13.76 -4.76
CA VAL A 100 8.67 12.85 -5.91
C VAL A 100 9.30 11.54 -5.47
N GLU A 101 8.60 10.42 -5.58
CA GLU A 101 9.08 9.12 -5.08
C GLU A 101 10.36 8.64 -5.80
N ALA A 102 10.44 8.81 -7.12
CA ALA A 102 11.58 8.32 -7.91
C ALA A 102 12.92 9.02 -7.58
N SER A 103 12.88 10.29 -7.17
CA SER A 103 14.07 11.15 -7.01
C SER A 103 14.25 11.74 -5.61
N GLY A 104 13.23 11.71 -4.77
CA GLY A 104 13.25 12.24 -3.40
C GLY A 104 13.25 13.77 -3.31
N ASN A 105 13.20 14.50 -4.42
CA ASN A 105 13.08 15.96 -4.43
C ASN A 105 11.61 16.39 -4.30
N VAL A 106 11.41 17.67 -3.96
CA VAL A 106 10.09 18.29 -3.86
C VAL A 106 9.77 19.07 -5.13
N VAL A 107 8.51 19.04 -5.53
CA VAL A 107 7.92 19.85 -6.60
C VAL A 107 6.63 20.50 -6.11
N TYR A 108 6.20 21.56 -6.80
CA TYR A 108 5.01 22.34 -6.44
C TYR A 108 3.97 22.22 -7.54
N LEU A 109 2.89 21.49 -7.28
CA LEU A 109 1.89 21.10 -8.26
C LEU A 109 0.85 22.19 -8.49
N HIS A 110 0.49 22.38 -9.75
CA HIS A 110 -0.73 23.09 -10.11
C HIS A 110 -1.95 22.26 -9.68
N ARG A 111 -3.04 22.95 -9.29
CA ARG A 111 -4.27 22.29 -8.82
C ARG A 111 -5.04 21.60 -9.94
N GLU A 112 -4.92 22.12 -11.16
CA GLU A 112 -5.55 21.60 -12.36
C GLU A 112 -4.96 20.25 -12.75
N VAL A 113 -5.85 19.29 -13.05
CA VAL A 113 -5.47 17.99 -13.60
C VAL A 113 -5.56 18.06 -15.11
N VAL A 114 -4.44 17.80 -15.78
CA VAL A 114 -4.32 17.91 -17.25
C VAL A 114 -4.95 16.70 -17.93
N VAL A 115 -4.61 15.49 -17.46
CA VAL A 115 -5.19 14.23 -17.94
C VAL A 115 -5.44 13.27 -16.79
N THR A 116 -6.43 12.40 -16.96
CA THR A 116 -6.82 11.36 -16.00
C THR A 116 -6.84 9.97 -16.66
N ASN A 117 -7.27 8.95 -15.92
CA ASN A 117 -7.56 7.62 -16.47
C ASN A 117 -8.44 7.64 -17.74
N ASP A 118 -9.40 8.56 -17.85
CA ASP A 118 -10.33 8.64 -18.99
C ASP A 118 -9.65 9.09 -20.29
N ASP A 119 -8.46 9.67 -20.16
CA ASP A 119 -7.64 10.14 -21.27
C ASP A 119 -6.61 9.10 -21.72
N ILE A 120 -6.63 7.89 -21.15
CA ILE A 120 -5.73 6.79 -21.50
C ILE A 120 -6.42 5.86 -22.51
N ALA A 121 -5.81 5.71 -23.69
CA ALA A 121 -6.24 4.75 -24.69
C ALA A 121 -5.67 3.35 -24.41
N ARG A 122 -4.39 3.28 -24.01
CA ARG A 122 -3.69 2.02 -23.69
C ARG A 122 -2.60 2.24 -22.66
N ALA A 123 -2.30 1.21 -21.89
CA ALA A 123 -1.12 1.13 -21.04
C ALA A 123 -0.52 -0.28 -21.11
N HIS A 124 0.80 -0.41 -21.06
CA HIS A 124 1.48 -1.70 -21.03
C HIS A 124 2.82 -1.61 -20.32
N VAL A 125 3.27 -2.75 -19.79
CA VAL A 125 4.59 -2.87 -19.16
C VAL A 125 5.66 -3.01 -20.24
N VAL A 126 6.78 -2.33 -20.04
CA VAL A 126 7.97 -2.44 -20.89
C VAL A 126 9.22 -2.63 -20.00
N ASP A 127 10.32 -3.05 -20.61
CA ASP A 127 11.61 -3.11 -19.92
C ASP A 127 12.06 -1.69 -19.53
N GLY A 128 12.58 -1.55 -18.32
CA GLY A 128 13.13 -0.30 -17.81
C GLY A 128 14.60 -0.08 -18.22
N ASP A 129 15.15 1.06 -17.79
CA ASP A 129 16.52 1.46 -18.15
C ASP A 129 17.62 0.62 -17.49
N ARG A 130 17.28 -0.15 -16.45
CA ARG A 130 18.22 -1.00 -15.70
C ARG A 130 17.90 -2.49 -15.89
N PRO A 131 18.91 -3.37 -15.78
CA PRO A 131 18.68 -4.80 -15.76
C PRO A 131 17.64 -5.17 -14.68
N SER A 132 16.66 -5.99 -15.05
CA SER A 132 15.58 -6.45 -14.17
C SER A 132 14.70 -5.33 -13.59
N SER A 133 14.64 -4.17 -14.25
CA SER A 133 13.66 -3.11 -13.95
C SER A 133 12.60 -3.02 -15.04
N PHE A 134 11.42 -2.52 -14.68
CA PHE A 134 10.30 -2.35 -15.59
C PHE A 134 9.83 -0.88 -15.59
N ALA A 135 9.16 -0.49 -16.66
CA ALA A 135 8.51 0.80 -16.82
C ALA A 135 7.09 0.63 -17.37
N ILE A 136 6.27 1.69 -17.28
CA ILE A 136 4.90 1.70 -17.79
C ILE A 136 4.82 2.66 -18.97
N ALA A 137 4.51 2.13 -20.15
CA ALA A 137 4.20 2.95 -21.32
C ALA A 137 2.71 3.26 -21.34
N ILE A 138 2.37 4.54 -21.52
CA ILE A 138 1.00 5.04 -21.61
C ILE A 138 0.81 5.67 -22.98
N GLU A 139 -0.29 5.30 -23.63
CA GLU A 139 -0.80 5.95 -24.83
C GLU A 139 -2.10 6.67 -24.47
N PHE A 140 -2.15 7.97 -24.77
CA PHE A 140 -3.33 8.80 -24.55
C PHE A 140 -4.35 8.64 -25.68
N THR A 141 -5.61 8.91 -25.37
CA THR A 141 -6.64 9.14 -26.39
C THR A 141 -6.30 10.40 -27.22
N PRO A 142 -6.90 10.60 -28.41
CA PRO A 142 -6.73 11.83 -29.16
C PRO A 142 -7.05 13.09 -28.34
N GLU A 143 -8.09 13.05 -27.52
CA GLU A 143 -8.47 14.13 -26.62
C GLU A 143 -7.43 14.34 -25.51
N GLY A 144 -6.93 13.26 -24.90
CA GLY A 144 -5.86 13.32 -23.91
C GLY A 144 -4.56 13.89 -24.47
N ALA A 145 -4.20 13.50 -25.69
CA ALA A 145 -3.03 13.99 -26.41
C ALA A 145 -3.14 15.49 -26.73
N GLU A 146 -4.33 15.99 -27.09
CA GLU A 146 -4.59 17.42 -27.28
C GLU A 146 -4.42 18.19 -25.96
N LYS A 147 -5.04 17.71 -24.87
CA LYS A 147 -4.91 18.32 -23.54
C LYS A 147 -3.44 18.43 -23.11
N MET A 148 -2.69 17.32 -23.22
CA MET A 148 -1.27 17.29 -22.91
C MET A 148 -0.48 18.27 -23.76
N ARG A 149 -0.71 18.31 -25.08
CA ARG A 149 0.02 19.22 -25.98
C ARG A 149 -0.27 20.67 -25.65
N HIS A 150 -1.54 21.03 -25.41
CA HIS A 150 -1.93 22.38 -25.05
C HIS A 150 -1.29 22.82 -23.71
N ALA A 151 -1.42 21.98 -22.67
CA ALA A 151 -0.87 22.27 -21.35
C ALA A 151 0.66 22.40 -21.36
N THR A 152 1.35 21.51 -22.10
CA THR A 152 2.82 21.47 -22.13
C THR A 152 3.45 22.49 -23.07
N ALA A 153 2.72 23.01 -24.07
CA ALA A 153 3.24 24.01 -25.00
C ALA A 153 3.74 25.28 -24.30
N ALA A 154 3.05 25.74 -23.27
CA ALA A 154 3.45 26.88 -22.46
C ALA A 154 4.35 26.48 -21.26
N HIS A 155 4.61 25.18 -21.06
CA HIS A 155 5.27 24.64 -19.86
C HIS A 155 6.65 24.01 -20.15
N ILE A 156 7.26 24.38 -21.27
CA ILE A 156 8.61 23.91 -21.63
C ILE A 156 9.65 24.41 -20.61
N GLY A 157 10.59 23.54 -20.27
CA GLY A 157 11.63 23.79 -19.27
C GLY A 157 11.19 23.60 -17.82
N ARG A 158 9.92 23.25 -17.60
CA ARG A 158 9.32 23.04 -16.28
C ARG A 158 8.83 21.60 -16.10
N PRO A 159 8.73 21.09 -14.85
CA PRO A 159 8.35 19.70 -14.60
C PRO A 159 6.85 19.44 -14.86
N ALA A 160 6.53 18.28 -15.43
CA ALA A 160 5.17 17.73 -15.42
C ALA A 160 5.13 16.51 -14.50
N ALA A 161 4.34 16.59 -13.44
CA ALA A 161 4.19 15.54 -12.45
C ALA A 161 3.20 14.47 -12.92
N ILE A 162 3.62 13.21 -12.82
CA ILE A 162 2.76 12.04 -13.01
C ILE A 162 2.44 11.50 -11.62
N LEU A 163 1.14 11.33 -11.35
CA LEU A 163 0.63 10.89 -10.06
C LEU A 163 -0.08 9.55 -10.19
N ILE A 164 0.18 8.68 -9.23
CA ILE A 164 -0.50 7.40 -9.05
C ILE A 164 -1.08 7.38 -7.64
N ASP A 165 -2.39 7.21 -7.53
CA ASP A 165 -3.14 7.21 -6.27
C ASP A 165 -2.94 8.50 -5.43
N GLY A 166 -2.54 9.59 -6.08
CA GLY A 166 -2.25 10.90 -5.46
C GLY A 166 -0.79 11.12 -5.06
N ASN A 167 0.07 10.11 -5.20
CA ASN A 167 1.50 10.26 -4.95
C ASN A 167 2.22 10.62 -6.25
N VAL A 168 3.16 11.56 -6.19
CA VAL A 168 3.97 11.93 -7.36
C VAL A 168 5.05 10.88 -7.58
N VAL A 169 4.83 10.01 -8.56
CA VAL A 169 5.78 8.93 -8.86
C VAL A 169 7.00 9.44 -9.62
N MET A 170 6.80 10.42 -10.51
CA MET A 170 7.89 11.11 -11.21
C MET A 170 7.45 12.50 -11.70
N ALA A 171 8.43 13.38 -11.93
CA ALA A 171 8.17 14.74 -12.43
C ALA A 171 9.23 15.18 -13.47
N PRO A 172 9.23 14.60 -14.69
CA PRO A 172 10.20 14.94 -15.72
C PRO A 172 10.04 16.38 -16.22
N VAL A 173 11.16 17.00 -16.59
CA VAL A 173 11.17 18.31 -17.26
C VAL A 173 10.63 18.18 -18.68
N VAL A 174 9.61 18.96 -18.99
CA VAL A 174 9.02 19.06 -20.33
C VAL A 174 10.03 19.71 -21.28
N ARG A 175 10.45 18.99 -22.31
CA ARG A 175 11.43 19.47 -23.30
C ARG A 175 10.80 19.96 -24.60
N ALA A 176 9.62 19.45 -24.90
CA ALA A 176 8.81 19.79 -26.05
C ALA A 176 7.35 19.52 -25.69
N PRO A 177 6.37 20.05 -26.45
CA PRO A 177 4.97 19.71 -26.25
C PRO A 177 4.77 18.19 -26.29
N ILE A 178 4.14 17.62 -25.27
CA ILE A 178 3.90 16.18 -25.14
C ILE A 178 2.58 15.86 -25.83
N GLY A 179 2.64 14.93 -26.79
CA GLY A 179 1.48 14.49 -27.56
C GLY A 179 0.89 13.20 -27.03
N ALA A 180 1.02 12.14 -27.82
CA ALA A 180 0.22 10.93 -27.69
C ALA A 180 0.68 9.92 -26.61
N SER A 181 1.87 10.07 -26.04
CA SER A 181 2.38 9.06 -25.11
C SER A 181 3.22 9.64 -23.97
N ALA A 182 3.30 8.86 -22.91
CA ALA A 182 4.14 9.11 -21.74
C ALA A 182 4.77 7.80 -21.26
N MET A 183 5.88 7.91 -20.53
CA MET A 183 6.57 6.78 -19.92
C MET A 183 6.72 7.03 -18.42
N ILE A 184 6.29 6.07 -17.61
CA ILE A 184 6.52 6.05 -16.18
C ILE A 184 7.75 5.19 -15.90
N THR A 185 8.87 5.84 -15.65
CA THR A 185 10.17 5.19 -15.37
C THR A 185 10.46 5.18 -13.87
N GLY A 186 11.11 4.13 -13.39
CA GLY A 186 11.49 3.99 -11.98
C GLY A 186 12.06 2.59 -11.70
N ASN A 187 12.29 2.29 -10.42
CA ASN A 187 12.70 0.94 -9.99
C ASN A 187 11.47 0.06 -9.76
N TYR A 188 10.60 -0.10 -10.76
CA TYR A 188 9.42 -0.94 -10.62
C TYR A 188 9.78 -2.40 -10.81
N THR A 189 9.20 -3.25 -9.94
CA THR A 189 9.09 -4.68 -10.21
C THR A 189 8.04 -4.93 -11.29
N GLN A 190 8.10 -6.09 -11.94
CA GLN A 190 7.10 -6.50 -12.94
C GLN A 190 5.69 -6.46 -12.35
N ALA A 191 5.51 -7.01 -11.15
CA ALA A 191 4.21 -7.09 -10.48
C ALA A 191 3.63 -5.70 -10.16
N GLU A 192 4.47 -4.73 -9.78
CA GLU A 192 4.04 -3.35 -9.54
C GLU A 192 3.61 -2.66 -10.83
N ALA A 193 4.39 -2.82 -11.90
CA ALA A 193 4.08 -2.26 -13.20
C ALA A 193 2.77 -2.84 -13.75
N GLU A 194 2.58 -4.16 -13.65
CA GLU A 194 1.34 -4.86 -14.05
C GLU A 194 0.14 -4.40 -13.23
N ARG A 195 0.31 -4.19 -11.92
CA ARG A 195 -0.76 -3.64 -11.06
C ARG A 195 -1.19 -2.25 -11.54
N ILE A 196 -0.24 -1.38 -11.87
CA ILE A 196 -0.54 -0.04 -12.39
C ILE A 196 -1.28 -0.16 -13.72
N VAL A 197 -0.73 -0.90 -14.69
CA VAL A 197 -1.35 -1.08 -16.02
C VAL A 197 -2.80 -1.58 -15.92
N ASN A 198 -3.03 -2.62 -15.11
CA ASN A 198 -4.36 -3.20 -14.93
C ASN A 198 -5.34 -2.28 -14.21
N GLY A 199 -4.85 -1.33 -13.42
CA GLY A 199 -5.68 -0.40 -12.67
C GLY A 199 -5.97 0.91 -13.39
N VAL A 200 -5.14 1.30 -14.37
CA VAL A 200 -5.31 2.60 -15.05
C VAL A 200 -6.31 2.57 -16.20
N ILE A 201 -6.51 1.43 -16.84
CA ILE A 201 -7.49 1.25 -17.91
C ILE A 201 -8.82 0.85 -17.28
N LYS A 202 -9.90 1.57 -17.59
CA LYS A 202 -11.26 1.16 -17.21
C LYS A 202 -11.67 -0.03 -18.09
N ASN A 203 -11.93 -1.18 -17.46
CA ASN A 203 -12.54 -2.35 -18.09
C ASN A 203 -14.03 -2.14 -18.38
#